data_AF-A0A1G1CFT8-F1
#
_entry.id   AF-A0A1G1CFT8-F1
#
_cell.length_a   1.000
_cell.length_b   1.000
_cell.length_c   1.000
_cell.angle_alpha   90.00
_cell.angle_beta   90.00
_cell.angle_gamma   90.00
#
_symmetry.space_group_name_H-M   'P 1'
#
loop_
_entity.id
_entity.type
_entity.pdbx_description
1 polymer ?
#
loop_
_entity_poly.entity_id
_entity_poly.type
_entity_poly.pdbx_seq_one_letter_code
_entity_poly.pdbx_strand_id
1 'polypeptide(L)' 'MAHSFALAYGSVSIVGGIYSIQPLMVILIASLLTLYFPGIIKEDVSSSSLGRKIAAVALVIGGSWLLL' A
#
# COMPACT_ATOMS: atom_id res chain seq x y z
N MET A 1 13.59 -1.04 9.62
CA MET A 1 15.03 -1.25 9.35
C MET A 1 15.36 -1.18 7.86
N ALA A 2 14.68 -1.94 6.99
CA ALA A 2 14.92 -1.90 5.53
C ALA A 2 14.74 -0.50 4.89
N HIS A 3 13.71 0.26 5.29
CA HIS A 3 13.47 1.61 4.77
C HIS A 3 14.61 2.57 5.10
N SER A 4 15.04 2.58 6.36
CA SER A 4 16.11 3.46 6.84
C SER A 4 17.45 3.14 6.17
N PHE A 5 17.71 1.85 5.90
CA PHE A 5 18.87 1.42 5.14
C PHE A 5 18.78 1.91 3.68
N ALA A 6 17.64 1.74 3.01
CA ALA A 6 17.45 2.22 1.65
C ALA A 6 17.63 3.75 1.52
N LEU A 7 17.14 4.52 2.50
CA LEU A 7 17.35 5.97 2.56
C LEU A 7 18.82 6.37 2.79
N ALA A 8 19.60 5.55 3.49
CA ALA A 8 21.01 5.82 3.74
C ALA A 8 21.88 5.61 2.50
N TYR A 9 21.46 4.76 1.56
CA TYR A 9 22.22 4.40 0.35
C TYR A 9 21.59 4.90 -0.96
N GLY A 10 20.40 5.51 -0.92
CA GLY A 10 19.64 5.94 -2.09
C GLY A 10 19.01 7.32 -1.91
N SER A 11 18.53 7.90 -3.02
CA SER A 11 17.81 9.18 -2.98
C SER A 11 16.52 9.05 -2.18
N VAL A 12 16.29 10.00 -1.26
CA VAL A 12 15.07 10.09 -0.45
C VAL A 12 13.82 10.11 -1.34
N SER A 13 13.87 10.85 -2.46
CA SER A 13 12.74 10.92 -3.41
C SER A 13 12.44 9.57 -4.06
N ILE A 14 13.48 8.83 -4.49
CA ILE A 14 13.29 7.52 -5.15
C ILE A 14 12.79 6.47 -4.15
N VAL A 15 13.41 6.42 -2.97
CA VAL A 15 13.04 5.47 -1.92
C VAL A 15 11.62 5.76 -1.43
N GLY A 16 11.29 7.03 -1.17
CA GLY A 16 9.95 7.47 -0.80
C GLY A 16 8.91 7.12 -1.87
N GLY A 17 9.24 7.33 -3.16
CA GLY A 17 8.36 7.00 -4.28
C GLY A 17 8.05 5.50 -4.35
N ILE A 18 9.05 4.65 -4.14
CA ILE A 18 8.86 3.18 -4.09
C ILE A 18 8.03 2.79 -2.86
N TYR A 19 8.30 3.37 -1.69
CA TYR A 19 7.55 3.08 -0.47
C TYR A 19 6.08 3.51 -0.56
N SER A 20 5.76 4.52 -1.36
CA SER A 20 4.38 4.96 -1.60
C SER A 20 3.48 3.87 -2.22
N ILE A 21 4.06 2.84 -2.85
CA ILE A 21 3.34 1.71 -3.46
C ILE A 21 2.96 0.65 -2.42
N GLN A 22 3.57 0.66 -1.23
CA GLN A 22 3.33 -0.34 -0.18
C GLN A 22 1.83 -0.54 0.18
N PRO A 23 0.98 0.50 0.28
CA PRO A 23 -0.45 0.33 0.54
C PRO A 23 -1.18 -0.53 -0.50
N LEU A 24 -0.75 -0.47 -1.77
CA LEU A 24 -1.29 -1.30 -2.84
C LEU A 24 -1.01 -2.79 -2.59
N MET A 25 0.24 -3.11 -2.20
CA MET A 25 0.64 -4.47 -1.85
C MET A 25 -0.11 -4.98 -0.62
N VAL A 26 -0.34 -4.12 0.38
CA VAL A 26 -1.11 -4.48 1.58
C VAL A 26 -2.54 -4.86 1.21
N ILE A 27 -3.24 -4.05 0.41
CA ILE A 27 -4.61 -4.38 -0.04
C ILE A 27 -4.64 -5.71 -0.80
N LEU A 28 -3.67 -5.94 -1.68
CA LEU A 28 -3.63 -7.13 -2.52
C LEU A 28 -3.44 -8.39 -1.65
N ILE A 29 -2.48 -8.37 -0.73
CA ILE A 29 -2.20 -9.49 0.18
C ILE A 29 -3.37 -9.69 1.15
N ALA A 30 -3.90 -8.62 1.73
CA ALA A 30 -4.96 -8.71 2.71
C ALA A 30 -6.29 -9.16 2.10
N SER A 31 -6.58 -8.78 0.84
CA SER A 31 -7.72 -9.32 0.07
C SER A 31 -7.55 -10.81 -0.23
N LEU A 32 -6.35 -11.25 -0.64
CA LEU A 32 -6.04 -12.67 -0.85
C LEU A 32 -6.18 -13.47 0.45
N LEU A 33 -5.59 -12.99 1.54
CA LEU A 33 -5.65 -13.65 2.83
C LEU A 33 -7.08 -13.71 3.39
N THR A 34 -7.91 -12.71 3.11
CA THR A 34 -9.32 -12.74 3.49
C THR A 34 -10.09 -13.80 2.70
N LEU A 35 -9.75 -14.02 1.42
CA LEU A 35 -10.38 -15.06 0.59
C LEU A 35 -10.02 -16.48 1.06
N TYR A 36 -8.74 -16.73 1.39
CA TYR A 36 -8.25 -18.07 1.75
C TYR A 36 -8.27 -18.37 3.26
N PHE A 37 -8.16 -17.34 4.11
CA PHE A 37 -8.09 -17.44 5.57
C PHE A 37 -9.02 -16.41 6.26
N PRO A 38 -10.35 -16.46 6.02
CA PRO A 38 -11.30 -15.48 6.56
C PRO A 38 -11.37 -15.45 8.09
N GLY A 39 -10.81 -16.45 8.78
CA GLY A 39 -10.71 -16.50 10.24
C GLY A 39 -9.56 -15.68 10.83
N ILE A 40 -8.55 -15.31 10.03
CA ILE A 40 -7.35 -14.59 10.49
C ILE A 40 -7.45 -13.10 10.15
N ILE A 41 -7.84 -12.79 8.91
CA ILE A 41 -8.01 -11.42 8.43
C ILE A 41 -9.45 -11.28 7.93
N LYS A 42 -10.23 -10.42 8.61
CA LYS A 42 -11.62 -10.10 8.26
C LYS A 42 -11.67 -8.78 7.52
N GLU A 43 -11.10 -8.72 6.34
CA GLU A 43 -11.19 -7.52 5.53
C GLU A 43 -12.54 -7.45 4.80
N ASP A 44 -13.17 -6.28 4.77
CA ASP A 44 -14.39 -6.10 3.97
C ASP A 44 -14.03 -5.98 2.48
N VAL A 45 -14.22 -7.09 1.76
CA VAL A 45 -13.97 -7.23 0.31
C VAL A 45 -15.20 -6.89 -0.54
N SER A 46 -16.25 -6.31 0.05
CA SER A 46 -17.40 -5.79 -0.71
C SER A 46 -16.94 -4.85 -1.82
N SER A 47 -17.54 -4.94 -3.02
CA SER A 47 -17.15 -4.12 -4.18
C SER A 47 -17.16 -2.62 -3.89
N SER A 48 -18.05 -2.15 -3.00
CA SER A 48 -18.08 -0.75 -2.56
C SER A 48 -16.91 -0.39 -1.64
N SER A 49 -16.55 -1.28 -0.71
CA SER A 49 -15.40 -1.13 0.19
C SER A 49 -14.09 -1.18 -0.59
N LEU A 50 -13.96 -2.15 -1.50
CA LEU A 50 -12.77 -2.34 -2.34
C LEU A 50 -12.53 -1.12 -3.24
N GLY A 51 -13.59 -0.58 -3.86
CA GLY A 51 -13.50 0.65 -4.67
C GLY A 51 -12.98 1.85 -3.86
N ARG A 52 -13.45 2.03 -2.62
CA ARG A 52 -12.96 3.09 -1.73
C ARG A 52 -11.50 2.89 -1.33
N LYS A 53 -11.08 1.65 -1.04
CA LYS A 53 -9.69 1.31 -0.70
C LYS A 53 -8.75 1.59 -1.88
N ILE A 54 -9.15 1.21 -3.09
CA ILE A 54 -8.38 1.48 -4.31
C ILE A 54 -8.26 3.00 -4.55
N ALA A 55 -9.36 3.74 -4.44
CA ALA A 55 -9.34 5.19 -4.58
C ALA A 55 -8.43 5.87 -3.53
N ALA A 56 -8.48 5.41 -2.28
CA ALA A 56 -7.61 5.90 -1.22
C ALA A 56 -6.13 5.63 -1.53
N VAL A 57 -5.79 4.44 -2.02
CA VAL A 57 -4.41 4.12 -2.42
C VAL A 57 -3.94 4.95 -3.60
N ALA A 58 -4.81 5.17 -4.60
CA ALA A 58 -4.48 6.06 -5.72
C ALA A 58 -4.18 7.49 -5.24
N LEU A 59 -4.96 8.00 -4.29
CA LEU A 59 -4.73 9.31 -3.67
C LEU A 59 -3.42 9.36 -2.87
N VAL A 60 -3.10 8.30 -2.12
CA VAL A 60 -1.84 8.22 -1.35
C VAL A 60 -0.62 8.20 -2.28
N ILE A 61 -0.65 7.36 -3.33
CA ILE A 61 0.44 7.28 -4.31
C ILE A 61 0.58 8.60 -5.04
N GLY A 62 -0.52 9.17 -5.56
CA GLY A 62 -0.51 10.43 -6.28
C GLY A 62 -0.05 11.60 -5.42
N GLY A 63 -0.53 11.69 -4.17
CA GLY A 63 -0.11 12.71 -3.22
C GLY A 63 1.36 12.58 -2.84
N SER A 64 1.86 11.35 -2.64
CA SER A 64 3.28 11.12 -2.38
C SER A 64 4.16 11.55 -3.54
N TRP A 65 3.75 11.26 -4.78
CA TRP A 65 4.49 11.68 -5.98
C TRP A 65 4.56 13.20 -6.17
N LEU A 66 3.55 13.92 -5.68
CA LEU A 66 3.52 15.39 -5.71
C LEU A 66 4.46 16.03 -4.70
N LEU A 67 4.81 15.32 -3.62
CA LEU A 67 5.63 15.82 -2.51
C LEU A 67 7.13 15.45 -2.64
N LEU A 68 7.47 14.49 -3.51
CA LEU A 68 8.83 13.96 -3.70
C LEU A 68 9.58 14.66 -4.84
#